data_AF-A0A1V1I4G5-F1
#
_entry.id   AF-A0A1V1I4G5-F1
#
_cell.length_a   1.000
_cell.length_b   1.000
_cell.length_c   1.000
_cell.angle_alpha   90.00
_cell.angle_beta   90.00
_cell.angle_gamma   90.00
#
_symmetry.space_group_name_H-M   'P 1'
#
loop_
_entity.id
_entity.type
_entity.pdbx_description
1 polymer ?
#
loop_
_entity_poly.entity_id
_entity_poly.type
_entity_poly.pdbx_seq_one_letter_code
_entity_poly.pdbx_strand_id
1 'polypeptide(L)'
;MNEKKAKALELLIKGNSITSIAEEIGVGRCTIYRWINNDEEFREAKKKSEDIILDNLYVVALTELEELLYNGSNYEKIQCATQILKYKKANDVNVKVEKAKTVDEILAELM
;
A
#
# COMPACT_ATOMS: atom_id res chain seq x y z
N MET A 1 9.82 -20.00 -13.43
CA MET A 1 10.09 -20.19 -11.99
C MET A 1 9.96 -21.66 -11.60
N ASN A 2 10.81 -22.19 -10.69
CA ASN A 2 10.72 -23.59 -10.22
C ASN A 2 9.81 -23.75 -8.99
N GLU A 3 9.48 -24.99 -8.63
CA GLU A 3 8.58 -25.32 -7.51
C GLU A 3 9.07 -24.77 -6.16
N LYS A 4 10.37 -24.87 -5.87
CA LYS A 4 10.95 -24.33 -4.62
C LYS A 4 10.81 -22.81 -4.53
N LYS A 5 11.06 -22.09 -5.61
CA LYS A 5 10.85 -20.64 -5.69
C LYS A 5 9.37 -20.29 -5.55
N ALA A 6 8.47 -21.01 -6.23
CA ALA A 6 7.04 -20.77 -6.09
C ALA A 6 6.57 -20.97 -4.64
N LYS A 7 7.05 -22.02 -3.96
CA LYS A 7 6.75 -22.26 -2.54
C LYS A 7 7.35 -21.21 -1.62
N ALA A 8 8.60 -20.80 -1.87
CA ALA A 8 9.23 -19.72 -1.12
C ALA A 8 8.45 -18.41 -1.25
N LEU A 9 7.97 -18.09 -2.46
CA LEU A 9 7.16 -16.92 -2.73
C LEU A 9 5.87 -16.93 -1.91
N GLU A 10 5.13 -18.04 -1.94
CA GLU A 10 3.90 -18.24 -1.16
C GLU A 10 4.14 -17.99 0.34
N LEU A 11 5.20 -18.58 0.91
CA LEU A 11 5.48 -18.48 2.33
C LEU A 11 5.96 -17.08 2.75
N LEU A 12 6.76 -16.42 1.90
CA LEU A 12 7.18 -15.03 2.11
C LEU A 12 5.97 -14.10 2.17
N ILE A 13 5.05 -14.26 1.24
CA ILE A 13 3.82 -13.46 1.15
C ILE A 13 2.91 -13.69 2.37
N LYS A 14 2.90 -14.90 2.93
CA LYS A 14 2.22 -15.22 4.19
C LYS A 14 2.92 -14.66 5.44
N GLY A 15 4.06 -14.00 5.30
CA GLY A 15 4.80 -13.39 6.42
C GLY A 15 5.71 -14.36 7.18
N ASN A 16 6.03 -15.53 6.63
CA ASN A 16 6.96 -16.47 7.27
C ASN A 16 8.39 -15.93 7.26
N SER A 17 9.16 -16.27 8.29
CA SER A 17 10.57 -15.89 8.37
C SER A 17 11.41 -16.60 7.30
N ILE A 18 12.44 -15.94 6.78
CA ILE A 18 13.36 -16.56 5.80
C ILE A 18 14.00 -17.85 6.36
N THR A 19 14.26 -17.91 7.67
CA THR A 19 14.79 -19.10 8.34
C THR A 19 13.82 -20.28 8.26
N SER A 20 12.55 -20.08 8.64
CA SER A 20 11.54 -21.15 8.58
C SER A 20 11.26 -21.59 7.14
N ILE A 21 11.25 -20.65 6.19
CA ILE A 21 11.08 -20.97 4.76
C ILE A 21 12.23 -21.82 4.24
N ALA A 22 13.48 -21.46 4.57
CA ALA A 22 14.67 -22.19 4.17
C ALA A 22 14.64 -23.65 4.65
N GLU A 23 14.24 -23.85 5.90
CA GLU A 23 14.04 -25.18 6.50
C GLU A 23 12.92 -25.95 5.79
N GLU A 24 11.78 -25.31 5.55
CA GLU A 24 10.60 -25.95 4.96
C GLU A 24 10.84 -26.42 3.51
N ILE A 25 11.50 -25.61 2.68
CA ILE A 25 11.73 -25.93 1.26
C ILE A 25 13.08 -26.62 1.00
N GLY A 26 13.86 -26.87 2.06
CA GLY A 26 15.17 -27.51 2.00
C GLY A 26 16.17 -26.76 1.13
N VAL A 27 16.40 -25.47 1.42
CA VAL A 27 17.45 -24.64 0.79
C VAL A 27 18.20 -23.82 1.84
N GLY A 28 19.39 -23.31 1.51
CA GLY A 28 20.07 -22.38 2.40
C GLY A 28 19.40 -21.00 2.43
N ARG A 29 19.41 -20.32 3.58
CA ARG A 29 18.94 -18.93 3.72
C ARG A 29 19.57 -17.99 2.69
N CYS A 30 20.88 -18.14 2.44
CA CYS A 30 21.61 -17.36 1.44
C CYS A 30 21.04 -17.52 0.02
N THR A 31 20.48 -18.68 -0.30
CA THR A 31 19.82 -18.93 -1.58
C THR A 31 18.55 -18.10 -1.71
N ILE A 32 17.75 -18.01 -0.65
CA ILE A 32 16.55 -17.17 -0.63
C ILE A 32 16.91 -15.69 -0.75
N TYR A 33 17.91 -15.21 0.01
CA TYR A 33 18.40 -13.83 -0.12
C TYR A 33 18.91 -13.55 -1.54
N ARG A 34 19.61 -14.50 -2.17
CA ARG A 34 20.05 -14.37 -3.56
C ARG A 34 18.86 -14.27 -4.51
N TRP A 35 17.79 -15.03 -4.30
CA TRP A 35 16.58 -14.90 -5.11
C TRP A 35 15.93 -13.53 -4.94
N ILE A 36 15.80 -13.03 -3.72
CA ILE A 36 15.20 -11.72 -3.45
C ILE A 36 16.00 -10.57 -4.09
N ASN A 37 17.33 -10.64 -4.01
CA ASN A 37 18.19 -9.52 -4.38
C ASN A 37 18.68 -9.57 -5.84
N ASN A 38 18.95 -10.77 -6.36
CA ASN A 38 19.70 -10.96 -7.61
C ASN A 38 18.92 -11.72 -8.69
N ASP A 39 17.75 -12.27 -8.37
CA ASP A 39 16.93 -13.02 -9.31
C ASP A 39 15.73 -12.16 -9.73
N GLU A 40 15.83 -11.56 -10.90
CA GLU A 40 14.86 -10.59 -11.39
C GLU A 40 13.44 -11.18 -11.51
N GLU A 41 13.32 -12.38 -12.08
CA GLU A 41 12.04 -13.10 -12.19
C GLU A 41 11.39 -13.30 -10.81
N PHE A 42 12.16 -13.70 -9.81
CA PHE A 42 11.65 -13.91 -8.45
C PHE A 42 11.23 -12.59 -7.78
N ARG A 43 12.05 -11.54 -7.92
CA ARG A 43 11.80 -10.23 -7.34
C ARG A 43 10.54 -9.59 -7.94
N GLU A 44 10.36 -9.66 -9.24
CA GLU A 44 9.17 -9.14 -9.93
C GLU A 44 7.90 -9.91 -9.52
N ALA A 45 7.97 -11.23 -9.46
CA ALA A 45 6.85 -12.04 -9.00
C ALA A 45 6.47 -11.75 -7.55
N LYS A 46 7.46 -11.51 -6.68
CA LYS A 46 7.22 -11.10 -5.28
C LYS A 46 6.52 -9.76 -5.22
N LYS A 47 7.07 -8.76 -5.91
CA LYS A 47 6.48 -7.41 -5.95
C LYS A 47 5.04 -7.46 -6.48
N LYS A 48 4.80 -8.16 -7.59
CA LYS A 48 3.45 -8.32 -8.15
C LYS A 48 2.47 -8.97 -7.17
N SER A 49 2.93 -9.96 -6.40
CA SER A 49 2.10 -10.62 -5.39
C SER A 49 1.79 -9.69 -4.21
N GLU A 50 2.76 -8.87 -3.79
CA GLU A 50 2.57 -7.83 -2.77
C GLU A 50 1.59 -6.76 -3.24
N ASP A 51 1.72 -6.30 -4.49
CA ASP A 51 0.82 -5.33 -5.10
C ASP A 51 -0.63 -5.86 -5.15
N ILE A 52 -0.83 -7.11 -5.58
CA ILE A 52 -2.16 -7.76 -5.59
C ILE A 52 -2.77 -7.83 -4.18
N ILE A 53 -1.97 -8.15 -3.17
CA ILE A 53 -2.47 -8.21 -1.78
C ILE A 53 -2.83 -6.82 -1.29
N LEU A 54 -2.01 -5.82 -1.60
CA LEU A 54 -2.29 -4.44 -1.23
C LEU A 54 -3.61 -3.96 -1.88
N ASP A 55 -3.81 -4.25 -3.16
CA ASP A 55 -5.05 -3.93 -3.89
C ASP A 55 -6.25 -4.64 -3.25
N ASN A 56 -6.12 -5.93 -2.92
CA ASN A 56 -7.19 -6.68 -2.25
C ASN A 56 -7.51 -6.11 -0.86
N LEU A 57 -6.50 -5.78 -0.06
CA LEU A 57 -6.67 -5.16 1.25
C LEU A 57 -7.31 -3.78 1.13
N TYR A 58 -6.98 -3.02 0.08
CA TYR A 58 -7.63 -1.75 -0.20
C TYR A 58 -9.12 -1.92 -0.49
N VAL A 59 -9.50 -2.93 -1.29
CA VAL A 59 -10.92 -3.26 -1.53
C VAL A 59 -11.63 -3.62 -0.22
N VAL A 60 -11.02 -4.47 0.62
CA VAL A 60 -11.58 -4.81 1.94
C VAL A 60 -11.76 -3.56 2.79
N ALA A 61 -10.75 -2.69 2.87
CA ALA A 61 -10.84 -1.45 3.63
C ALA A 61 -11.98 -0.56 3.13
N LEU A 62 -12.19 -0.46 1.80
CA LEU A 62 -13.32 0.30 1.25
C LEU A 62 -14.67 -0.30 1.65
N THR A 63 -14.81 -1.63 1.61
CA THR A 63 -16.04 -2.31 2.04
C THR A 63 -16.32 -2.09 3.52
N GLU A 64 -15.30 -2.17 4.38
CA GLU A 64 -15.45 -1.90 5.82
C GLU A 64 -15.84 -0.43 6.09
N LEU A 65 -15.25 0.51 5.36
CA LEU A 65 -15.61 1.93 5.45
C LEU A 65 -17.05 2.17 5.00
N GLU A 66 -17.49 1.51 3.93
CA GLU A 66 -18.88 1.55 3.46
C GLU A 66 -19.84 1.01 4.53
N GLU A 67 -19.52 -0.14 5.14
CA GLU A 67 -20.33 -0.72 6.21
C GLU A 67 -20.41 0.21 7.43
N LEU A 68 -19.29 0.80 7.85
CA LEU A 68 -19.26 1.77 8.95
C LEU A 68 -20.11 3.01 8.64
N LEU A 69 -20.13 3.49 7.39
CA LEU A 69 -20.97 4.62 6.99
C LEU A 69 -22.46 4.33 7.09
N TYR A 70 -22.90 3.10 6.79
CA TYR A 70 -24.30 2.73 6.86
C TYR A 70 -24.72 2.31 8.28
N ASN A 71 -23.92 1.47 8.91
CA ASN A 71 -24.31 0.69 10.09
C ASN A 71 -23.58 1.10 11.38
N GLY A 72 -22.51 1.89 11.29
CA GLY A 72 -21.74 2.33 12.45
C GLY A 72 -22.49 3.30 13.37
N SER A 73 -21.94 3.52 14.56
CA SER A 73 -22.36 4.58 15.47
C SER A 73 -22.14 5.96 14.85
N ASN A 74 -22.81 7.00 15.39
CA ASN A 74 -22.61 8.37 14.93
C ASN A 74 -21.13 8.81 14.97
N TYR A 75 -20.39 8.36 15.99
CA TYR A 75 -18.96 8.64 16.11
C TYR A 75 -18.16 7.98 14.98
N GLU A 76 -18.37 6.68 14.74
CA GLU A 76 -17.69 5.91 13.69
C GLU A 76 -18.00 6.46 12.30
N LYS A 77 -19.27 6.82 12.04
CA LYS A 77 -19.71 7.46 10.79
C LYS A 77 -18.98 8.78 10.54
N ILE A 78 -18.89 9.64 11.55
CA ILE A 78 -18.18 10.94 11.43
C ILE A 78 -16.68 10.72 11.19
N GLN A 79 -16.06 9.78 11.90
CA GLN A 79 -14.64 9.47 11.71
C GLN A 79 -14.37 8.92 10.30
N CYS A 80 -15.19 7.97 9.85
CA CYS A 80 -15.09 7.39 8.51
C CYS A 80 -15.27 8.46 7.41
N ALA A 81 -16.35 9.26 7.50
CA ALA A 81 -16.61 10.35 6.56
C ALA A 81 -15.46 11.37 6.53
N THR A 82 -14.88 11.70 7.69
CA THR A 82 -13.74 12.62 7.78
C THR A 82 -12.51 12.08 7.06
N GLN A 83 -12.21 10.79 7.20
CA GLN A 83 -11.06 10.17 6.52
C GLN A 83 -11.24 10.15 5.00
N ILE A 84 -12.43 9.80 4.51
CA ILE A 84 -12.76 9.81 3.08
C ILE A 84 -12.64 11.22 2.48
N LEU A 85 -13.17 12.24 3.18
CA LEU A 85 -13.06 13.63 2.73
C LEU A 85 -11.61 14.11 2.70
N LYS A 86 -10.79 13.74 3.68
CA LYS A 86 -9.35 14.05 3.68
C LYS A 86 -8.63 13.41 2.50
N TYR A 87 -8.91 12.14 2.22
CA TYR A 87 -8.34 11.43 1.07
C TYR A 87 -8.74 12.07 -0.26
N LYS A 88 -10.03 12.41 -0.44
CA LYS A 88 -10.52 13.11 -1.62
C LYS A 88 -9.84 14.47 -1.79
N LYS A 89 -9.74 15.27 -0.71
CA LYS A 89 -9.05 16.57 -0.73
C LYS A 89 -7.56 16.43 -1.07
N ALA A 90 -6.87 15.43 -0.55
CA ALA A 90 -5.46 15.20 -0.87
C ALA A 90 -5.25 14.89 -2.36
N ASN A 91 -6.18 14.17 -2.99
CA ASN A 91 -6.14 13.85 -4.41
C ASN A 91 -6.61 15.01 -5.31
N ASP A 92 -7.57 15.82 -4.86
CA ASP A 92 -7.97 17.07 -5.54
C ASP A 92 -6.85 18.15 -5.48
N VAL A 93 -5.90 18.03 -4.55
CA VAL A 93 -4.79 18.98 -4.32
C VAL A 93 -3.49 18.57 -5.05
N ASN A 94 -3.54 17.68 -6.05
CA ASN A 94 -2.45 17.50 -7.02
C ASN A 94 -2.45 18.60 -8.11
N VAL A 95 -2.77 19.84 -7.70
CA VAL A 95 -2.55 21.06 -8.47
C VAL A 95 -1.22 21.64 -8.00
N LYS A 96 -0.31 21.94 -8.95
CA LYS A 96 0.95 22.64 -8.67
C LYS A 96 0.66 23.85 -7.79
N VAL A 97 1.14 23.83 -6.55
CA VAL A 97 0.99 24.94 -5.61
C VAL A 97 1.94 26.05 -6.05
N GLU A 98 1.46 26.97 -6.87
CA GLU A 98 1.97 28.34 -6.78
C GLU A 98 1.34 28.95 -5.52
N LYS A 99 2.19 29.43 -4.61
CA LYS A 99 1.79 30.01 -3.33
C LYS A 99 0.62 30.99 -3.54
N ALA A 100 -0.46 30.81 -2.79
CA ALA A 100 -1.54 31.79 -2.76
C ALA A 100 -0.98 33.13 -2.27
N LYS A 101 -1.02 34.14 -3.14
CA LYS A 101 -0.69 35.52 -2.76
C LYS A 101 -1.69 36.00 -1.70
N THR A 102 -1.20 36.64 -0.66
CA THR A 102 -1.99 37.32 0.34
C THR A 102 -2.71 38.53 -0.27
N VAL A 103 -3.80 38.98 0.34
CA VAL A 103 -4.56 40.17 -0.13
C VAL A 103 -3.65 41.39 -0.24
N ASP A 104 -2.66 41.52 0.65
CA ASP A 104 -1.68 42.61 0.63
C ASP A 104 -0.74 42.54 -0.57
N GLU A 105 -0.31 41.34 -0.98
CA GLU A 105 0.52 41.13 -2.18
C GLU A 105 -0.26 41.42 -3.47
N ILE A 106 -1.57 41.18 -3.49
CA ILE A 106 -2.43 41.50 -4.64
C ILE A 106 -2.65 43.01 -4.76
N LEU A 107 -2.83 43.70 -3.64
CA LEU A 107 -3.03 45.15 -3.62
C LEU A 107 -1.76 45.93 -3.99
N ALA A 108 -0.58 45.39 -3.70
CA ALA A 108 0.69 46.00 -4.07
C ALA A 108 0.98 45.99 -5.58
N GLU A 109 0.36 45.10 -6.36
CA GLU A 109 0.52 45.00 -7.81
C GLU A 109 -0.44 45.91 -8.60
N LEU A 110 -1.43 46.51 -7.92
CA LEU A 110 -2.45 47.39 -8.50
C LEU A 110 -2.20 48.89 -8.26
N MET A 111 -1.16 49.24 -7.49
CA MET A 111 -0.68 50.61 -7.27
C MET A 111 0.59 50.87 -8.08
#